data_AF-A0A7J8QXP8-F1
#
_entry.id   AF-A0A7J8QXP8-F1
#
_cell.length_a   1.000
_cell.length_b   1.000
_cell.length_c   1.000
_cell.angle_alpha   90.00
_cell.angle_beta   90.00
_cell.angle_gamma   90.00
#
_symmetry.space_group_name_H-M   'P 1'
#
loop_
_entity.id
_entity.type
_entity.pdbx_description
1 polymer ?
#
loop_
_entity_poly.entity_id
_entity_poly.type
_entity_poly.pdbx_seq_one_letter_code
_entity_poly.pdbx_strand_id
1 'polypeptide(L)'
;MSSVVPTSFRNMSSYITTLILEENGLQGKFPEDVFHFPYLQKFHFAIFLRESGQEQELELKFPKTNWSGPLKSLQVSSPYLQELPDSIGNLRSLEILDLCRSNLKGPFQHLSETSHNLNI
;
A
#
# COMPACT_ATOMS: atom_id res chain seq x y z
N MET A 1 -15.81 -17.41 -8.94
CA MET A 1 -14.40 -17.32 -8.48
C MET A 1 -14.44 -17.09 -6.98
N SER A 2 -13.78 -17.91 -6.17
CA SER A 2 -13.83 -17.75 -4.71
C SER A 2 -12.92 -16.59 -4.29
N SER A 3 -13.42 -15.72 -3.42
CA SER A 3 -12.63 -14.67 -2.78
C SER A 3 -11.84 -15.28 -1.62
N VAL A 4 -10.61 -14.83 -1.41
CA VAL A 4 -9.75 -15.30 -0.31
C VAL A 4 -9.45 -14.14 0.60
N VAL A 5 -9.82 -14.29 1.87
CA VAL A 5 -9.48 -13.33 2.91
C VAL A 5 -7.99 -13.48 3.26
N PRO A 6 -7.19 -12.41 3.29
CA PRO A 6 -5.73 -12.51 3.41
C PRO A 6 -5.19 -12.97 4.79
N THR A 7 -6.03 -13.44 5.73
CA THR A 7 -5.59 -13.83 7.09
C THR A 7 -4.53 -14.94 7.11
N SER A 8 -4.45 -15.72 6.03
CA SER A 8 -3.48 -16.82 5.88
C SER A 8 -2.01 -16.35 5.77
N PHE A 9 -1.74 -15.10 5.39
CA PHE A 9 -0.36 -14.59 5.29
C PHE A 9 0.39 -14.60 6.63
N ARG A 10 -0.34 -14.48 7.75
CA ARG A 10 0.24 -14.43 9.10
C ARG A 10 1.06 -15.68 9.45
N ASN A 11 0.68 -16.85 8.92
CA ASN A 11 1.34 -18.12 9.21
C ASN A 11 2.55 -18.42 8.30
N MET A 12 2.83 -17.59 7.29
CA MET A 12 3.94 -17.79 6.34
C MET A 12 5.20 -16.97 6.71
N SER A 13 5.18 -16.28 7.85
CA SER A 13 6.03 -15.13 8.18
C SER A 13 7.53 -15.39 8.33
N SER A 14 7.98 -16.63 8.55
CA SER A 14 9.36 -16.89 9.01
C SER A 14 10.44 -16.88 7.93
N TYR A 15 10.09 -16.92 6.64
CA TYR A 15 11.09 -17.01 5.54
C TYR A 15 10.82 -16.08 4.35
N ILE A 16 9.72 -15.32 4.37
CA ILE A 16 9.36 -14.47 3.22
C ILE A 16 10.30 -13.27 3.15
N THR A 17 11.03 -13.16 2.04
CA THR A 17 11.89 -12.01 1.72
C THR A 17 11.28 -11.08 0.68
N THR A 18 10.46 -11.63 -0.20
CA THR A 18 9.79 -10.89 -1.27
C THR A 18 8.34 -11.32 -1.35
N LEU A 19 7.44 -10.34 -1.31
CA LEU A 19 6.02 -10.55 -1.52
C LEU A 19 5.56 -9.66 -2.67
N ILE A 20 4.99 -10.28 -3.70
CA ILE A 20 4.48 -9.61 -4.90
C ILE A 20 3.03 -10.00 -5.05
N LEU A 21 2.16 -9.00 -5.12
CA LEU A 21 0.71 -9.17 -5.23
C LEU A 21 0.19 -8.25 -6.33
N GLU A 22 -0.05 -8.80 -7.52
CA GLU A 22 -0.58 -8.05 -8.65
C GLU A 22 -1.90 -8.67 -9.11
N GLU A 23 -2.95 -7.85 -9.27
CA GLU A 23 -4.26 -8.28 -9.83
C GLU A 23 -4.84 -9.56 -9.21
N ASN A 24 -4.64 -9.72 -7.91
CA ASN A 24 -5.15 -10.88 -7.19
C ASN A 24 -6.61 -10.64 -6.79
N GLY A 25 -7.46 -11.67 -6.90
CA GLY A 25 -8.86 -11.63 -6.45
C GLY A 25 -9.05 -11.54 -4.92
N LEU A 26 -8.05 -11.01 -4.21
CA LEU A 26 -8.06 -10.76 -2.78
C LEU A 26 -9.02 -9.61 -2.46
N GLN A 27 -9.78 -9.74 -1.38
CA GLN A 27 -10.76 -8.76 -0.95
C GLN A 27 -10.67 -8.55 0.56
N GLY A 28 -11.30 -7.47 1.05
CA GLY A 28 -11.30 -7.13 2.48
C GLY A 28 -10.00 -6.46 2.90
N LYS A 29 -9.52 -6.73 4.12
CA LYS A 29 -8.37 -6.01 4.69
C LYS A 29 -7.08 -6.81 4.51
N PHE A 30 -6.06 -6.17 3.93
CA PHE A 30 -4.72 -6.74 3.89
C PHE A 30 -4.06 -6.67 5.27
N PRO A 31 -3.46 -7.76 5.78
CA PRO A 31 -2.88 -7.80 7.12
C PRO A 31 -1.64 -6.93 7.23
N GLU A 32 -1.70 -5.93 8.10
CA GLU A 32 -0.58 -5.04 8.43
C GLU A 32 0.61 -5.80 9.03
N ASP A 33 0.37 -6.99 9.62
CA ASP A 33 1.37 -7.89 10.17
C ASP A 33 2.48 -8.28 9.17
N VAL A 34 2.20 -8.24 7.86
CA VAL A 34 3.17 -8.56 6.80
C VAL A 34 4.40 -7.64 6.86
N PHE A 35 4.20 -6.38 7.24
CA PHE A 35 5.29 -5.40 7.35
C PHE A 35 6.19 -5.63 8.58
N HIS A 36 5.81 -6.55 9.47
CA HIS A 36 6.62 -6.99 10.63
C HIS A 36 7.40 -8.28 10.36
N PHE A 37 7.35 -8.81 9.13
CA PHE A 37 8.08 -10.03 8.80
C PHE A 37 9.60 -9.78 8.90
N PRO A 38 10.33 -10.62 9.66
CA PRO A 38 11.72 -10.35 10.04
C PRO A 38 12.69 -10.36 8.87
N TYR A 39 12.29 -10.91 7.72
CA TYR A 39 13.15 -11.02 6.54
C TYR A 39 12.56 -10.34 5.30
N LEU A 40 11.40 -9.70 5.39
CA LEU A 40 10.75 -9.08 4.23
C LEU A 40 11.55 -7.85 3.78
N GLN A 41 12.13 -7.95 2.59
CA GLN A 41 12.94 -6.92 1.95
C GLN A 41 12.20 -6.21 0.82
N LYS A 42 11.29 -6.91 0.13
CA LYS A 42 10.52 -6.34 -0.98
C LYS A 42 9.04 -6.63 -0.82
N PHE A 43 8.24 -5.56 -0.83
CA PHE A 43 6.80 -5.62 -0.96
C PHE A 43 6.39 -4.89 -2.24
N HIS A 44 5.74 -5.62 -3.15
CA HIS A 44 5.12 -5.08 -4.34
C HIS A 44 3.63 -5.40 -4.32
N PHE A 45 2.79 -4.39 -4.48
CA PHE A 45 1.34 -4.53 -4.51
C PHE A 45 0.75 -3.68 -5.63
N ALA A 46 0.00 -4.28 -6.55
CA ALA A 46 -0.65 -3.56 -7.64
C ALA A 46 -2.10 -4.04 -7.84
N ILE A 47 -3.01 -3.08 -7.86
CA ILE A 47 -4.41 -3.28 -8.27
C ILE A 47 -4.84 -2.14 -9.20
N PHE A 48 -5.60 -2.47 -10.24
CA PHE A 48 -6.12 -1.52 -11.22
C PHE A 48 -7.64 -1.39 -11.12
N LEU A 49 -8.17 -0.26 -11.57
CA LEU A 49 -9.62 -0.04 -11.64
C LEU A 49 -10.22 -1.03 -12.65
N ARG A 50 -11.28 -1.71 -12.23
CA ARG A 50 -12.06 -2.57 -13.12
C ARG A 50 -13.16 -1.73 -13.77
N GLU A 51 -13.27 -1.82 -15.10
CA GLU A 51 -14.28 -1.09 -15.89
C GLU A 51 -15.73 -1.40 -15.49
N SER A 52 -15.96 -2.50 -14.77
CA SER A 52 -17.29 -3.03 -14.45
C SER A 52 -17.95 -2.45 -13.19
N GLY A 53 -17.42 -1.37 -12.62
CA GLY A 53 -18.02 -0.74 -11.41
C GLY A 53 -17.97 -1.61 -10.15
N GLN A 54 -17.26 -2.74 -10.18
CA GLN A 54 -16.93 -3.50 -8.97
C GLN A 54 -15.73 -2.84 -8.33
N GLU A 55 -15.96 -2.17 -7.20
CA GLU A 55 -14.88 -1.68 -6.37
C GLU A 55 -14.12 -2.89 -5.81
N GLN A 56 -12.83 -2.98 -6.11
CA GLN A 56 -11.98 -3.96 -5.44
C GLN A 56 -11.87 -3.51 -3.99
N GLU A 57 -12.61 -4.17 -3.08
CA GLU A 57 -12.67 -3.84 -1.65
C GLU A 57 -11.37 -4.17 -0.87
N LEU A 58 -10.23 -4.32 -1.55
CA LEU A 58 -8.97 -4.65 -0.89
C LEU A 58 -8.34 -3.40 -0.27
N GLU A 59 -8.57 -3.24 1.03
CA GLU A 59 -8.00 -2.16 1.83
C GLU A 59 -6.56 -2.53 2.24
N LEU A 60 -5.58 -1.82 1.68
CA LEU A 60 -4.19 -1.89 2.13
C LEU A 60 -3.96 -0.81 3.19
N LYS A 61 -3.60 -1.25 4.40
CA LYS A 61 -3.16 -0.39 5.50
C LYS A 61 -1.72 -0.68 5.85
N PHE A 62 -1.04 0.38 6.26
CA PHE A 62 0.34 0.30 6.73
C PHE A 62 0.37 0.43 8.26
N PRO A 63 1.32 -0.22 8.93
CA PRO A 63 1.46 -0.10 10.37
C PRO A 63 1.75 1.36 10.75
N LYS A 64 1.02 1.85 11.75
CA LYS A 64 1.21 3.23 12.24
C LYS A 64 2.52 3.42 12.98
N THR A 65 3.08 2.38 13.57
CA THR A 65 4.35 2.39 14.31
C THR A 65 5.08 1.06 14.11
N ASN A 66 6.32 0.96 14.61
CA ASN A 66 7.05 -0.30 14.73
C ASN A 66 7.33 -1.05 13.42
N TRP A 67 7.71 -0.34 12.36
CA TRP A 67 8.34 -0.96 11.20
C TRP A 67 9.62 -1.69 11.63
N SER A 68 9.54 -3.01 11.81
CA SER A 68 10.62 -3.84 12.36
C SER A 68 11.35 -4.66 11.29
N GLY A 69 10.79 -4.75 10.09
CA GLY A 69 11.33 -5.56 9.00
C GLY A 69 12.48 -4.87 8.24
N PRO A 70 13.37 -5.63 7.58
CA PRO A 70 14.48 -5.12 6.78
C PRO A 70 13.99 -4.62 5.40
N LEU A 71 12.85 -3.93 5.35
CA LEU A 71 12.20 -3.56 4.10
C LEU A 71 13.05 -2.54 3.32
N LYS A 72 13.45 -2.94 2.12
CA LYS A 72 14.28 -2.15 1.19
C LYS A 72 13.50 -1.58 0.03
N SER A 73 12.45 -2.26 -0.40
CA SER A 73 11.63 -1.85 -1.52
C SER A 73 10.15 -1.93 -1.17
N LEU A 74 9.48 -0.78 -1.17
CA LEU A 74 8.04 -0.66 -1.05
C LEU A 74 7.49 -0.10 -2.36
N GLN A 75 6.74 -0.91 -3.09
CA GLN A 75 6.13 -0.53 -4.36
C GLN A 75 4.63 -0.80 -4.28
N VAL A 76 3.82 0.25 -4.37
CA VAL A 76 2.36 0.15 -4.24
C VAL A 76 1.70 0.95 -5.34
N SER A 77 0.94 0.27 -6.19
CA SER A 77 0.07 0.87 -7.18
C SER A 77 -1.37 0.55 -6.86
N SER A 78 -2.05 1.47 -6.18
CA SER A 78 -3.46 1.28 -5.81
C SER A 78 -4.22 2.60 -5.87
N PRO A 79 -5.31 2.70 -6.65
CA PRO A 79 -6.13 3.91 -6.73
C PRO A 79 -6.87 4.20 -5.40
N TYR A 80 -6.93 3.22 -4.50
CA TYR A 80 -7.59 3.31 -3.20
C TYR A 80 -6.66 3.77 -2.07
N LEU A 81 -5.34 3.84 -2.33
CA LEU A 81 -4.39 4.34 -1.34
C LEU A 81 -4.47 5.88 -1.27
N GLN A 82 -4.99 6.40 -0.15
CA GLN A 82 -5.23 7.83 0.04
C GLN A 82 -4.24 8.51 0.98
N GLU A 83 -3.63 7.77 1.89
CA GLU A 83 -2.68 8.30 2.88
C GLU A 83 -1.54 7.31 3.13
N LEU A 84 -0.41 7.84 3.60
CA LEU A 84 0.69 7.06 4.17
C LEU A 84 0.81 7.43 5.66
N PRO A 85 1.16 6.48 6.54
CA PRO A 85 1.45 6.82 7.92
C PRO A 85 2.74 7.64 8.00
N ASP A 86 2.80 8.63 8.89
CA ASP A 86 4.02 9.43 9.15
C ASP A 86 5.23 8.55 9.49
N SER A 87 4.98 7.39 10.08
CA SER A 87 6.00 6.41 10.43
C SER A 87 6.68 5.75 9.23
N ILE A 88 6.22 5.97 8.00
CA ILE A 88 6.94 5.54 6.79
C ILE A 88 8.37 6.10 6.77
N GLY A 89 8.59 7.28 7.36
CA GLY A 89 9.92 7.88 7.54
C GLY A 89 10.85 7.11 8.49
N ASN A 90 10.32 6.15 9.28
CA ASN A 90 11.11 5.31 10.16
C ASN A 90 11.75 4.10 9.44
N LEU A 91 11.41 3.85 8.17
CA LEU A 91 11.98 2.77 7.37
C LEU A 91 13.42 3.10 6.92
N ARG A 92 14.37 2.97 7.85
CA ARG A 92 15.78 3.32 7.63
C ARG A 92 16.49 2.50 6.56
N SER A 93 16.00 1.31 6.25
CA SER A 93 16.57 0.43 5.22
C SER A 93 15.92 0.63 3.85
N LEU A 94 14.94 1.51 3.72
CA LEU A 94 14.20 1.69 2.48
C LEU A 94 15.06 2.40 1.44
N GLU A 95 15.27 1.73 0.33
CA GLU A 95 16.04 2.19 -0.82
C GLU A 95 15.09 2.62 -1.96
N ILE A 96 13.93 1.97 -2.08
CA ILE A 96 12.94 2.21 -3.14
C ILE A 96 11.57 2.43 -2.51
N LEU A 97 10.98 3.59 -2.82
CA LEU A 97 9.58 3.90 -2.55
C LEU A 97 8.90 4.29 -3.86
N ASP A 98 8.01 3.43 -4.34
CA ASP A 98 7.18 3.68 -5.53
C ASP A 98 5.71 3.62 -5.14
N LEU A 99 4.98 4.71 -5.37
CA LEU A 99 3.56 4.84 -5.05
C LEU A 99 2.75 5.27 -6.28
N CYS A 100 3.19 4.87 -7.48
CA CYS A 100 2.55 5.23 -8.73
C CYS A 100 1.05 4.88 -8.74
N ARG A 101 0.24 5.69 -9.42
CA ARG A 101 -1.21 5.47 -9.57
C ARG A 101 -1.98 5.36 -8.23
N SER A 102 -1.43 5.93 -7.17
CA SER A 102 -2.16 6.12 -5.90
C SER A 102 -2.77 7.49 -5.77
N ASN A 103 -3.91 7.56 -5.09
CA ASN A 103 -4.67 8.79 -4.88
C ASN A 103 -4.26 9.49 -3.57
N LEU A 104 -2.95 9.58 -3.34
CA LEU A 104 -2.38 10.12 -2.10
C LEU A 104 -2.74 11.60 -1.97
N LYS A 105 -3.52 11.92 -0.94
CA LYS A 105 -3.82 13.30 -0.58
C LYS A 105 -2.70 13.80 0.32
N GLY A 106 -1.71 14.45 -0.28
CA GLY A 106 -0.64 15.10 0.48
C GLY A 106 -1.15 16.34 1.26
N PRO A 107 -0.37 16.86 2.23
CA PRO A 107 -0.69 18.09 2.95
C PRO A 107 -0.76 19.35 2.06
N PHE A 108 -0.42 19.24 0.77
CA PHE A 108 -0.42 20.34 -0.19
C PHE A 108 -1.76 20.60 -0.88
N GLN A 109 -2.82 19.84 -0.56
CA GLN A 109 -4.14 20.07 -1.16
C GLN A 109 -4.93 21.25 -0.56
N HIS A 110 -4.38 21.97 0.43
CA HIS A 110 -5.04 23.16 0.99
C HIS A 110 -4.75 24.48 0.25
N LEU A 111 -4.00 24.47 -0.86
CA LEU A 111 -3.72 25.67 -1.66
C LEU A 111 -4.46 25.74 -3.00
N SER A 112 -5.27 24.74 -3.37
CA SER A 112 -6.02 24.76 -4.64
C SER A 112 -7.44 25.35 -4.54
N GLU A 113 -7.88 25.81 -3.37
CA GLU A 113 -9.22 26.42 -3.22
C GLU A 113 -9.25 27.95 -3.39
N THR A 114 -8.10 28.61 -3.61
CA THR A 114 -8.03 30.08 -3.85
C THR A 114 -7.75 30.49 -5.28
N SER A 115 -7.95 29.62 -6.28
CA SER A 115 -7.92 30.02 -7.70
C SER A 115 -9.29 29.95 -8.39
N HIS A 116 -10.33 30.51 -7.75
CA HIS A 116 -11.46 31.10 -8.48
C HIS A 116 -11.05 32.49 -9.00
N ASN A 117 -10.02 32.52 -9.84
CA ASN A 117 -9.67 33.61 -10.75
C ASN A 117 -8.24 33.35 -11.24
N LEU A 118 -8.11 32.73 -12.42
CA LEU A 118 -7.24 33.20 -13.49
C LEU A 118 -7.46 32.31 -14.70
N ASN A 119 -8.12 32.89 -15.70
CA ASN A 119 -8.05 32.44 -17.09
C ASN A 119 -6.58 32.46 -17.54
N ILE A 120 -6.05 31.32 -18.01
CA ILE A 120 -5.55 31.07 -19.38
C ILE A 120 -5.67 29.57 -19.65
#